data_AF-A0A2V7XDN9-F1
#
_entry.id   AF-A0A2V7XDN9-F1
#
_cell.length_a   1.000
_cell.length_b   1.000
_cell.length_c   1.000
_cell.angle_alpha   90.00
_cell.angle_beta   90.00
_cell.angle_gamma   90.00
#
_symmetry.space_group_name_H-M   'P 1'
#
loop_
_entity.id
_entity.type
_entity.pdbx_description
1 polymer ?
#
loop_
_entity_poly.entity_id
_entity_poly.type
_entity_poly.pdbx_seq_one_letter_code
_entity_poly.pdbx_strand_id
1 'polypeptide(L)' 'MDFATAQKSKIVRCPYCVEHGNFKPMLAQSGGDWYTCVNCGHLALPASPLFHCTCSKCVTLDRSTRRPF' A
#
# COMPACT_ATOMS: atom_id res chain seq x y z
N MET A 1 -35.54 -1.10 -10.58
CA MET A 1 -34.56 0.01 -10.60
C MET A 1 -33.18 -0.57 -10.40
N ASP A 2 -32.44 -0.66 -11.49
CA ASP A 2 -31.11 -1.24 -11.60
C ASP A 2 -30.06 -0.24 -11.15
N PHE A 3 -29.50 -0.42 -9.95
CA PHE A 3 -28.33 0.33 -9.49
C PHE A 3 -27.13 -0.60 -9.53
N ALA A 4 -26.60 -0.82 -10.75
CA ALA A 4 -25.25 -1.33 -10.94
C ALA A 4 -24.28 -0.28 -10.38
N THR A 5 -24.06 -0.33 -9.07
CA THR A 5 -23.02 0.43 -8.40
C THR A 5 -21.71 -0.10 -8.92
N ALA A 6 -21.15 0.58 -9.93
CA ALA A 6 -19.80 0.35 -10.40
C ALA A 6 -18.88 0.42 -9.17
N GLN A 7 -18.51 -0.74 -8.63
CA GLN A 7 -17.52 -0.84 -7.59
C GLN A 7 -16.23 -0.32 -8.22
N LYS A 8 -15.93 0.95 -7.97
CA LYS A 8 -14.69 1.59 -8.35
C LYS A 8 -13.62 0.87 -7.55
N SER A 9 -13.08 -0.22 -8.10
CA SER A 9 -11.99 -1.00 -7.51
C SER A 9 -10.89 -0.01 -7.14
N LYS A 10 -10.78 0.30 -5.85
CA LYS A 10 -9.78 1.25 -5.36
C LYS A 10 -8.43 0.59 -5.58
N ILE A 11 -7.74 1.02 -6.63
CA ILE A 11 -6.39 0.55 -6.94
C ILE A 11 -5.47 1.06 -5.83
N VAL A 12 -5.02 0.16 -4.96
CA VAL A 12 -4.01 0.46 -3.94
C VAL A 12 -2.66 0.63 -4.64
N ARG A 13 -1.96 1.72 -4.30
CA ARG A 13 -0.68 2.09 -4.92
C ARG A 13 0.41 2.20 -3.86
N CYS A 14 1.62 1.83 -4.25
CA CYS A 14 2.78 1.93 -3.38
C CYS A 14 3.19 3.40 -3.22
N PRO A 15 3.33 3.92 -1.99
CA PRO A 15 3.70 5.32 -1.77
C PRO A 15 5.18 5.63 -2.09
N TYR A 16 6.00 4.61 -2.38
CA TYR A 16 7.46 4.75 -2.53
C TYR A 16 8.02 4.40 -3.89
N CYS A 17 7.21 3.80 -4.77
CA CYS A 17 7.66 3.35 -6.07
C CYS A 17 6.83 4.05 -7.14
N VAL A 18 7.51 4.69 -8.08
CA VAL A 18 6.91 5.44 -9.18
C VAL A 18 7.31 4.77 -10.50
N GLU A 19 6.37 4.65 -11.42
CA GLU A 19 6.56 4.15 -12.77
C GLU A 19 5.80 5.06 -13.73
N HIS A 20 6.48 5.54 -14.78
CA HIS A 20 5.93 6.53 -15.73
C HIS A 20 5.27 7.74 -15.03
N GLY A 21 5.93 8.29 -14.01
CA GLY A 21 5.43 9.46 -13.27
C GLY A 21 4.25 9.19 -12.32
N ASN A 22 3.80 7.94 -12.19
CA ASN A 22 2.67 7.56 -11.33
C ASN A 22 3.09 6.56 -10.25
N PHE A 23 2.47 6.62 -9.08
CA PHE A 23 2.70 5.61 -8.04
C PHE A 23 2.30 4.22 -8.54
N LYS A 24 3.21 3.24 -8.37
CA LYS A 24 3.03 1.87 -8.89
C LYS A 24 1.81 1.21 -8.23
N PRO A 25 0.92 0.58 -9.00
CA PRO A 25 -0.12 -0.26 -8.43
C PRO A 25 0.50 -1.43 -7.68
N MET A 26 -0.14 -1.82 -6.58
CA MET A 26 0.25 -2.98 -5.79
C MET A 26 -0.55 -4.20 -6.24
N LEU A 27 0.07 -5.37 -6.13
CA LEU A 27 -0.58 -6.65 -6.42
C LEU A 27 -1.49 -7.01 -5.26
N ALA A 28 -2.77 -7.27 -5.56
CA ALA A 28 -3.74 -7.76 -4.58
C ALA A 28 -3.47 -9.22 -4.26
N GLN A 29 -3.49 -9.55 -2.98
CA GLN A 29 -3.26 -10.88 -2.44
C GLN A 29 -4.50 -11.30 -1.64
N SER A 30 -4.74 -12.62 -1.53
CA SER A 30 -5.89 -13.17 -0.80
C SER A 30 -7.21 -12.47 -1.18
N GLY A 31 -7.52 -12.37 -2.47
CA GLY A 31 -8.77 -11.72 -2.92
C GLY A 31 -8.87 -10.21 -2.66
N GLY A 32 -7.81 -9.54 -2.21
CA GLY A 32 -7.79 -8.10 -1.93
C GLY A 32 -7.69 -7.74 -0.45
N ASP A 33 -7.50 -8.71 0.45
CA ASP A 33 -7.30 -8.44 1.89
C ASP A 33 -6.03 -7.63 2.15
N TRP A 34 -4.99 -7.90 1.37
CA TRP A 34 -3.70 -7.23 1.46
C TRP A 34 -3.05 -7.06 0.10
N TYR A 35 -2.07 -6.16 0.03
CA TYR A 35 -1.46 -5.75 -1.22
C TYR A 35 0.06 -5.72 -1.07
N THR A 36 0.78 -6.09 -2.13
CA THR A 36 2.25 -6.10 -2.16
C THR A 36 2.79 -5.30 -3.34
N CYS A 37 3.78 -4.45 -3.09
CA CYS A 37 4.56 -3.84 -4.17
C CYS A 37 5.68 -4.79 -4.58
N VAL A 38 5.63 -5.29 -5.83
CA VAL A 38 6.66 -6.19 -6.38
C VAL A 38 8.07 -5.59 -6.42
N ASN A 39 8.18 -4.25 -6.42
CA ASN A 39 9.48 -3.58 -6.56
C ASN A 39 10.23 -3.40 -5.23
N CYS A 40 9.52 -3.16 -4.13
CA CYS A 40 10.14 -2.87 -2.83
C CYS A 40 9.65 -3.76 -1.68
N GLY A 41 8.73 -4.68 -1.95
CA GLY A 41 8.12 -5.54 -0.93
C GLY A 41 7.22 -4.78 0.05
N HIS A 42 6.81 -3.55 -0.26
CA HIS A 42 5.89 -2.82 0.62
C HIS A 42 4.54 -3.54 0.69
N LEU A 43 4.05 -3.72 1.92
CA LEU A 43 2.80 -4.37 2.25
C LEU A 43 1.78 -3.33 2.71
N ALA A 44 0.57 -3.42 2.20
CA ALA A 44 -0.56 -2.62 2.66
C ALA A 44 -1.72 -3.53 3.03
N LEU A 45 -2.22 -3.39 4.25
CA LEU A 45 -3.40 -4.09 4.77
C LEU A 45 -4.46 -3.04 5.13
N PRO A 46 -5.30 -2.59 4.18
CA PRO A 46 -6.25 -1.49 4.43
C PRO A 46 -7.26 -1.80 5.54
N ALA A 47 -7.58 -3.07 5.75
CA ALA A 47 -8.48 -3.53 6.82
C ALA A 47 -7.82 -3.59 8.21
N SER A 48 -6.48 -3.49 8.29
CA SER A 48 -5.73 -3.58 9.56
C SER A 48 -4.91 -2.31 9.77
N PRO A 49 -5.47 -1.25 10.39
CA PRO A 49 -4.78 0.03 10.56
C PRO A 49 -3.59 -0.04 11.53
N LEU A 50 -3.51 -1.10 12.35
CA LEU A 50 -2.39 -1.35 13.25
C LEU A 50 -1.22 -2.05 12.55
N PHE A 51 -1.42 -2.52 11.31
CA PHE A 51 -0.36 -3.16 10.55
C PHE A 51 0.70 -2.14 10.13
N HIS A 52 1.95 -2.39 10.53
CA HIS A 52 3.11 -1.64 10.07
C HIS A 52 3.94 -2.51 9.12
N CYS A 53 4.17 -2.02 7.91
CA CYS A 53 5.03 -2.70 6.96
C CYS A 53 6.48 -2.71 7.46
N THR A 54 7.14 -3.87 7.34
CA THR A 54 8.52 -4.09 7.77
C THR A 54 9.54 -4.05 6.64
N CYS A 55 9.15 -3.57 5.44
CA CYS A 55 10.12 -3.43 4.35
C CYS A 55 11.19 -2.38 4.68
N SER A 56 12.39 -2.52 4.10
CA SER A 56 13.55 -1.68 4.43
C SER A 56 13.28 -0.17 4.32
N LYS A 57 12.44 0.25 3.36
CA LYS A 57 12.03 1.66 3.21
C LYS A 57 11.17 2.13 4.38
N CYS A 58 10.16 1.36 4.79
CA CYS A 58 9.29 1.71 5.92
C CYS A 58 10.07 1.75 7.23
N VAL A 59 10.94 0.78 7.47
CA VAL A 59 11.79 0.75 8.67
C VAL A 59 12.73 1.96 8.74
N THR A 60 13.32 2.36 7.61
CA THR A 60 14.19 3.55 7.55
C THR A 60 13.40 4.82 7.86
N LEU A 61 12.18 4.95 7.32
CA LEU A 61 11.31 6.10 7.57
C LEU A 61 10.84 6.17 9.02
N ASP A 62 10.41 5.06 9.60
CA ASP A 62 9.98 4.99 11.00
C ASP A 62 11.08 5.42 11.99
N ARG A 63 12.33 5.02 11.71
CA ARG A 63 13.50 5.48 12.48
C ARG A 63 13.78 6.98 12.33
N SER A 64 13.34 7.58 11.22
CA SER A 64 13.58 9.00 10.92
C SER A 64 12.47 9.92 11.45
N THR A 65 11.26 9.40 11.64
CA THR A 65 10.12 10.15 12.19
C THR A 65 10.09 10.14 13.72
N ARG A 66 10.74 9.17 14.37
CA ARG A 66 11.02 9.20 15.80
C ARG A 66 12.20 10.13 16.11
N ARG A 67 11.97 11.45 16.04
CA ARG A 67 12.89 12.42 16.66
C ARG A 67 12.70 12.34 18.18
N PRO A 68 13.69 11.92 18.99
CA PRO A 68 13.66 12.23 20.41
C PRO A 68 13.83 13.73 20.55
N PHE A 69 12.89 14.38 21.25
CA PHE A 69 13.07 15.73 21.77
C PHE A 69 14.09 15.72 22.91
#